data_AF-A0A7W0ZB01-F1
#
_entry.id   AF-A0A7W0ZB01-F1
#
_cell.length_a   1.000
_cell.length_b   1.000
_cell.length_c   1.000
_cell.angle_alpha   90.00
_cell.angle_beta   90.00
_cell.angle_gamma   90.00
#
_symmetry.space_group_name_H-M   'P 1'
#
loop_
_entity.id
_entity.type
_entity.pdbx_description
1 polymer ?
#
loop_
_entity_poly.entity_id
_entity_poly.type
_entity_poly.pdbx_seq_one_letter_code
_entity_poly.pdbx_strand_id
1 'polypeptide(L)'
;AIWGAYLIRTMFLSLLGMVTFWTTRVSALFELAIAFELLLSGRLVPLELMPSWSQDLAYLLPFVWTFYFPIQALVGDLSTAGLLGGLAAQAGWTIALTGLMLVAWRHAVRRYSAVGN
;
A
#
# COMPACT_ATOMS: atom_id res chain seq x y z
N ALA A 1 -6.80 12.63 -3.60
CA ALA A 1 -7.32 11.34 -3.14
C ALA A 1 -7.07 10.22 -4.15
N ILE A 2 -7.65 10.24 -5.36
CA ILE A 2 -7.51 9.16 -6.37
C ILE A 2 -6.04 8.93 -6.78
N TRP A 3 -5.31 10.00 -7.13
CA TRP A 3 -3.91 9.89 -7.56
C TRP A 3 -2.99 9.33 -6.49
N GLY A 4 -3.16 9.77 -5.23
CA GLY A 4 -2.39 9.25 -4.09
C GLY A 4 -2.64 7.76 -3.87
N ALA A 5 -3.90 7.33 -3.99
CA ALA A 5 -4.27 5.92 -3.90
C ALA A 5 -3.61 5.08 -5.00
N TYR A 6 -3.67 5.55 -6.25
CA TYR A 6 -3.03 4.89 -7.38
C TYR A 6 -1.51 4.76 -7.19
N LEU A 7 -0.86 5.82 -6.71
CA LEU A 7 0.59 5.86 -6.51
C LEU A 7 1.03 4.90 -5.40
N ILE A 8 0.36 4.93 -4.24
CA ILE A 8 0.63 4.01 -3.12
C ILE A 8 0.48 2.57 -3.59
N ARG A 9 -0.62 2.25 -4.27
CA ARG A 9 -0.89 0.89 -4.76
C ARG A 9 0.16 0.42 -5.77
N THR A 10 0.53 1.30 -6.71
CA THR A 10 1.56 1.00 -7.71
C THR A 10 2.93 0.76 -7.06
N MET A 11 3.32 1.61 -6.10
CA MET A 11 4.59 1.46 -5.38
C MET A 11 4.64 0.19 -4.54
N PHE A 12 3.56 -0.12 -3.83
CA PHE A 12 3.45 -1.35 -3.06
C PHE A 12 3.58 -2.60 -3.94
N LEU A 13 2.85 -2.66 -5.06
CA LEU A 13 2.95 -3.79 -5.99
C LEU A 13 4.32 -3.88 -6.67
N SER A 14 4.95 -2.74 -6.96
CA SER A 14 6.31 -2.71 -7.53
C SER A 14 7.34 -3.25 -6.54
N LEU A 15 7.25 -2.87 -5.27
CA LEU A 15 8.06 -3.42 -4.19
C LEU A 15 7.86 -4.93 -4.02
N LEU A 16 6.62 -5.38 -4.09
CA LEU A 16 6.30 -6.81 -4.05
C LEU A 16 6.92 -7.55 -5.25
N GLY A 17 6.86 -6.96 -6.44
CA GLY A 17 7.51 -7.46 -7.65
C GLY A 17 9.03 -7.55 -7.50
N MET A 18 9.68 -6.61 -6.81
CA MET A 18 11.12 -6.68 -6.54
C MET A 18 11.52 -7.90 -5.72
N VAL A 19 10.63 -8.46 -4.89
CA VAL A 19 10.94 -9.66 -4.09
C VAL A 19 11.35 -10.86 -4.97
N THR A 20 10.93 -10.87 -6.24
CA THR A 20 11.33 -11.86 -7.26
C THR A 20 12.85 -11.96 -7.45
N PHE A 21 13.62 -10.90 -7.17
CA PHE A 21 15.08 -10.93 -7.25
C PHE A 21 15.74 -11.82 -6.19
N TRP A 22 15.05 -12.14 -5.09
CA TRP A 22 15.61 -12.93 -3.99
C TRP A 22 14.88 -14.25 -3.73
N THR A 23 13.60 -14.35 -4.09
CA THR A 23 12.75 -15.49 -3.73
C THR A 23 12.15 -16.12 -4.98
N THR A 24 12.14 -17.46 -5.05
CA THR A 24 11.55 -18.22 -6.16
C THR A 24 10.05 -18.46 -5.98
N ARG A 25 9.53 -18.46 -4.75
CA ARG A 25 8.10 -18.61 -4.42
C ARG A 25 7.43 -17.26 -4.21
N VAL A 26 7.18 -16.55 -5.31
CA VAL A 26 6.59 -15.20 -5.29
C VAL A 26 5.06 -15.23 -5.26
N SER A 27 4.44 -16.27 -5.83
CA SER A 27 2.97 -16.36 -5.95
C SER A 27 2.27 -16.31 -4.60
N ALA A 28 2.73 -17.08 -3.61
CA ALA A 28 2.12 -17.10 -2.27
C ALA A 28 2.23 -15.75 -1.55
N LEU A 29 3.33 -15.02 -1.77
CA LEU A 29 3.51 -13.68 -1.21
C LEU A 29 2.56 -12.67 -1.87
N PHE A 30 2.37 -12.78 -3.19
CA PHE A 30 1.39 -11.99 -3.93
C PHE A 30 -0.03 -12.25 -3.45
N GLU A 31 -0.43 -13.51 -3.35
CA GLU A 31 -1.76 -13.90 -2.86
C GLU A 31 -2.02 -13.35 -1.45
N LEU A 32 -1.05 -13.48 -0.54
CA LEU A 32 -1.15 -12.95 0.81
C LEU A 32 -1.27 -11.42 0.82
N ALA A 33 -0.46 -10.72 0.02
CA ALA A 33 -0.50 -9.26 -0.06
C ALA A 33 -1.85 -8.76 -0.61
N ILE A 34 -2.41 -9.44 -1.62
CA ILE A 34 -3.74 -9.13 -2.17
C ILE A 34 -4.83 -9.43 -1.15
N ALA A 35 -4.73 -10.51 -0.37
CA ALA A 35 -5.68 -10.82 0.70
C ALA A 35 -5.68 -9.71 1.77
N PHE A 36 -4.50 -9.24 2.20
CA PHE A 36 -4.38 -8.11 3.11
C PHE A 36 -4.93 -6.81 2.50
N GLU A 37 -4.64 -6.52 1.24
CA GLU A 37 -5.20 -5.36 0.54
C GLU A 37 -6.73 -5.43 0.57
N LEU A 38 -7.34 -6.56 0.19
CA LEU A 38 -8.79 -6.71 0.15
C LEU A 38 -9.45 -6.54 1.53
N LEU A 39 -8.85 -7.13 2.56
CA LEU A 39 -9.37 -7.08 3.92
C LEU A 39 -9.22 -5.68 4.52
N LEU A 40 -8.00 -5.15 4.52
CA LEU A 40 -7.64 -3.93 5.24
C LEU A 40 -7.97 -2.65 4.46
N SER A 41 -8.31 -2.72 3.17
CA SER A 41 -8.78 -1.56 2.42
C SER A 41 -10.29 -1.33 2.53
N GLY A 42 -11.02 -2.20 3.24
CA GLY A 42 -12.48 -2.14 3.36
C GLY A 42 -13.24 -2.63 2.13
N ARG A 43 -12.54 -3.27 1.17
CA ARG A 43 -13.14 -3.80 -0.07
C ARG A 43 -13.88 -5.11 0.12
N LEU A 44 -13.37 -5.98 0.99
CA LEU A 44 -13.98 -7.29 1.26
C LEU A 44 -15.13 -7.16 2.26
N VAL A 45 -14.89 -6.44 3.35
CA VAL A 45 -15.87 -6.15 4.41
C VAL A 45 -15.77 -4.66 4.71
N PRO A 46 -16.90 -3.94 4.83
CA PRO A 46 -16.88 -2.53 5.23
C PRO A 46 -16.07 -2.34 6.50
N LEU A 47 -15.13 -1.40 6.48
CA LEU A 47 -14.17 -1.18 7.58
C LEU A 47 -14.88 -0.90 8.91
N GLU A 48 -16.01 -0.20 8.85
CA GLU A 48 -16.85 0.17 10.01
C GLU A 48 -17.46 -1.04 10.73
N LEU A 49 -17.61 -2.18 10.05
CA LEU A 49 -18.14 -3.42 10.63
C LEU A 49 -17.06 -4.30 11.25
N MET A 50 -15.78 -3.92 11.08
CA MET A 50 -14.67 -4.71 11.61
C MET A 50 -14.43 -4.44 13.10
N PRO A 51 -13.83 -5.38 13.86
CA PRO A 51 -13.37 -5.12 15.22
C PRO A 51 -12.40 -3.94 15.31
N SER A 52 -12.41 -3.20 16.43
CA SER A 52 -11.57 -2.00 16.63
C SER A 52 -10.08 -2.24 16.35
N TRP A 53 -9.52 -3.33 16.87
CA TRP A 53 -8.10 -3.68 16.66
C TRP A 53 -7.74 -3.82 15.17
N SER A 54 -8.66 -4.31 14.34
CA SER A 54 -8.42 -4.47 12.91
C SER A 54 -8.59 -3.16 12.15
N GLN A 55 -9.49 -2.28 12.61
CA GLN A 55 -9.60 -0.93 12.07
C GLN A 55 -8.31 -0.15 12.34
N ASP A 56 -7.79 -0.22 13.56
CA ASP A 56 -6.53 0.44 13.93
C ASP A 56 -5.37 0.00 13.03
N LEU A 57 -5.24 -1.32 12.79
CA LEU A 57 -4.24 -1.85 11.86
C LEU A 57 -4.45 -1.37 10.43
N ALA A 58 -5.71 -1.31 9.98
CA ALA A 58 -6.05 -0.87 8.64
C ALA A 58 -5.66 0.61 8.41
N TYR A 59 -5.96 1.49 9.37
CA TYR A 59 -5.57 2.90 9.31
C TYR A 59 -4.06 3.12 9.45
N LEU A 60 -3.38 2.24 10.20
CA LEU A 60 -1.92 2.28 10.30
C LEU A 60 -1.26 1.91 8.97
N LEU A 61 -1.79 0.94 8.24
CA LEU A 61 -1.20 0.39 7.01
C LEU A 61 -1.56 1.19 5.75
N PRO A 62 -0.86 0.98 4.61
CA PRO A 62 -1.10 1.74 3.39
C PRO A 62 -2.46 1.44 2.72
N PHE A 63 -3.13 0.34 3.10
CA PHE A 63 -4.26 -0.21 2.34
C PHE A 63 -5.53 0.63 2.40
N VAL A 64 -5.91 1.17 3.58
CA VAL A 64 -7.09 2.06 3.74
C VAL A 64 -6.99 3.27 2.81
N TRP A 65 -5.77 3.79 2.63
CA TRP A 65 -5.50 4.97 1.83
C TRP A 65 -5.61 4.73 0.32
N THR A 66 -5.76 3.48 -0.12
CA THR A 66 -5.90 3.10 -1.54
C THR A 66 -7.34 2.91 -1.99
N PHE A 67 -8.29 2.64 -1.10
CA PHE A 67 -9.72 2.46 -1.47
C PHE A 67 -10.69 3.16 -0.52
N TYR A 68 -10.70 2.81 0.77
CA TYR A 68 -11.66 3.37 1.72
C TYR A 68 -11.62 4.90 1.76
N PHE A 69 -10.44 5.49 1.95
CA PHE A 69 -10.28 6.95 1.99
C PHE A 69 -10.72 7.66 0.69
N PRO A 70 -10.25 7.29 -0.52
CA PRO A 70 -10.68 7.98 -1.73
C PRO A 70 -12.18 7.80 -2.02
N ILE A 71 -12.78 6.67 -1.63
CA ILE A 71 -14.24 6.49 -1.74
C ILE A 71 -14.96 7.47 -0.81
N GLN A 72 -14.55 7.56 0.46
CA GLN A 72 -15.14 8.53 1.40
C GLN A 72 -14.88 9.98 1.00
N ALA A 73 -13.73 10.30 0.41
CA ALA A 73 -13.43 11.64 -0.07
C ALA A 73 -14.27 12.06 -1.29
N LEU A 74 -14.83 11.11 -2.04
CA LEU A 74 -15.64 11.38 -3.23
C LEU A 74 -17.14 11.29 -2.96
N VAL A 75 -17.56 10.36 -2.11
CA VAL A 75 -18.97 10.00 -1.89
C VAL A 75 -19.42 10.27 -0.46
N GLY A 76 -18.49 10.31 0.49
CA GLY A 76 -18.78 10.57 1.90
C GLY A 76 -18.75 12.05 2.26
N ASP A 77 -19.24 12.34 3.46
CA ASP A 77 -19.30 13.70 4.01
C ASP A 77 -18.11 13.94 4.94
N LEU A 78 -16.91 14.06 4.34
CA LEU A 78 -15.69 14.32 5.09
C LEU A 78 -15.54 15.80 5.39
N SER A 79 -15.27 16.13 6.66
CA SER A 79 -14.81 17.47 7.03
C SER A 79 -13.53 17.85 6.28
N THR A 80 -13.30 19.14 6.06
CA THR A 80 -12.07 19.64 5.42
C THR A 80 -10.81 19.14 6.15
N ALA A 81 -10.86 19.09 7.49
CA ALA A 81 -9.75 18.57 8.30
C ALA A 81 -9.53 17.06 8.04
N GLY A 82 -10.60 16.27 7.94
CA GLY A 82 -10.52 14.84 7.62
C GLY A 82 -9.96 14.59 6.22
N LEU A 83 -10.39 15.38 5.23
CA LEU A 83 -9.85 15.31 3.87
C LEU A 83 -8.35 15.63 3.84
N LEU A 84 -7.94 16.74 4.46
CA LEU A 84 -6.53 17.14 4.52
C LEU A 84 -5.67 16.13 5.28
N GLY A 85 -6.19 15.58 6.38
CA GLY A 85 -5.51 14.53 7.15
C GLY A 85 -5.24 13.28 6.31
N GLY A 86 -6.24 12.81 5.56
CA GLY A 86 -6.07 11.65 4.68
C GLY A 86 -5.17 11.92 3.48
N LEU A 87 -5.18 13.14 2.92
CA LEU A 87 -4.22 13.54 1.88
C LEU A 87 -2.79 13.59 2.43
N ALA A 88 -2.59 14.08 3.66
CA ALA A 88 -1.30 14.08 4.33
C ALA A 88 -0.81 12.65 4.59
N ALA A 89 -1.69 11.74 5.01
CA ALA A 89 -1.37 10.32 5.16
C ALA A 89 -0.97 9.69 3.82
N GLN A 90 -1.69 9.99 2.72
CA GLN A 90 -1.31 9.53 1.38
C GLN A 90 0.07 10.03 0.96
N ALA A 91 0.39 11.30 1.22
CA ALA A 91 1.71 11.87 0.95
C ALA A 91 2.81 11.20 1.78
N GLY A 92 2.58 10.99 3.08
CA GLY A 92 3.50 10.29 3.97
C GLY A 92 3.80 8.87 3.50
N TRP A 93 2.77 8.10 3.16
CA TRP A 93 2.93 6.75 2.62
C TRP A 93 3.64 6.72 1.28
N THR A 94 3.35 7.67 0.39
CA THR A 94 4.06 7.80 -0.89
C THR A 94 5.55 8.01 -0.67
N ILE A 95 5.93 8.92 0.23
CA ILE A 95 7.34 9.19 0.56
C ILE A 95 8.00 7.95 1.16
N ALA A 96 7.34 7.29 2.12
CA ALA A 96 7.85 6.09 2.76
C ALA A 96 8.08 4.95 1.77
N LEU A 97 7.11 4.66 0.90
CA LEU A 97 7.23 3.62 -0.13
C LEU A 97 8.26 3.97 -1.19
N THR A 98 8.40 5.25 -1.57
CA THR A 98 9.48 5.71 -2.45
C THR A 98 10.85 5.41 -1.84
N GLY A 99 11.04 5.76 -0.55
CA GLY A 99 12.28 5.47 0.17
C GLY A 99 12.59 3.98 0.19
N LEU A 100 11.58 3.15 0.51
CA LEU A 100 11.72 1.70 0.51
C LEU A 100 12.07 1.15 -0.89
N MET A 101 11.43 1.67 -1.94
CA MET A 101 11.69 1.30 -3.34
C MET A 101 13.13 1.62 -3.75
N LEU A 102 13.63 2.81 -3.40
CA LEU A 102 15.01 3.21 -3.69
C LEU A 102 16.03 2.31 -2.98
N VAL A 103 15.76 1.94 -1.72
CA VAL A 103 16.61 1.02 -0.96
C VAL A 103 16.56 -0.38 -1.59
N ALA A 104 15.38 -0.93 -1.82
CA ALA A 104 15.19 -2.24 -2.43
C ALA A 104 15.86 -2.34 -3.80
N TRP A 105 15.71 -1.32 -4.64
CA TRP A 105 16.36 -1.26 -5.96
C TRP A 105 17.89 -1.33 -5.87
N ARG A 106 18.50 -0.57 -4.96
CA ARG A 106 19.97 -0.61 -4.74
C ARG A 106 20.46 -2.00 -4.37
N HIS A 107 19.68 -2.76 -3.60
CA HIS A 107 20.01 -4.14 -3.27
C HIS A 107 19.76 -5.09 -4.45
N ALA A 108 18.68 -4.90 -5.22
CA ALA A 108 18.33 -5.73 -6.37
C ALA A 108 19.39 -5.67 -7.47
N VAL A 109 19.83 -4.46 -7.83
CA VAL A 109 20.81 -4.25 -8.90
C VAL A 109 22.14 -4.97 -8.60
N ARG A 110 22.63 -4.91 -7.35
CA ARG A 110 23.86 -5.61 -6.95
C ARG A 110 23.79 -7.12 -7.16
N ARG A 111 22.61 -7.72 -7.01
CA ARG A 111 22.40 -9.16 -7.23
C ARG A 111 22.39 -9.49 -8.72
N TYR A 112 21.76 -8.65 -9.54
CA TYR A 112 21.72 -8.84 -10.99
C TYR A 112 23.11 -8.74 -11.63
N SER A 113 23.95 -7.80 -11.16
CA SER A 113 25.33 -7.64 -11.63
C SER A 113 26.22 -8.88 -11.38
N ALA A 114 25.91 -9.71 -10.39
CA ALA A 114 26.72 -10.88 -10.06
C ALA A 114 26.52 -12.07 -11.01
N VAL A 115 25.53 -12.02 -11.93
CA VAL A 115 25.27 -13.07 -12.92
C VAL A 115 25.78 -12.67 -14.32
N GLY A 116 26.28 -11.44 -14.47
CA GLY A 116 26.87 -10.92 -15.70
C GLY A 116 28.38 -10.75 -15.58
N ASN A 117 29.12 -11.86 -15.50
CA ASN A 117 30.53 -11.99 -15.84
C ASN A 117 30.85 -13.47 -16.12
#